data_AF-A0A5B6Z0L3-F1
#
_entry.id   AF-A0A5B6Z0L3-F1
#
_cell.length_a   1.000
_cell.length_b   1.000
_cell.length_c   1.000
_cell.angle_alpha   90.00
_cell.angle_beta   90.00
_cell.angle_gamma   90.00
#
_symmetry.space_group_name_H-M   'P 1'
#
loop_
_entity.id
_entity.type
_entity.pdbx_description
1 polymer ?
#
loop_
_entity_poly.entity_id
_entity_poly.type
_entity_poly.pdbx_seq_one_letter_code
_entity_poly.pdbx_strand_id
1 'polypeptide(L)'
;VIMVREQNIESFYARLRESALASAFSTPLLIFPSTSDVDSLCALKIICHVLESDSLRYACYPVSTFKEIHNYAVPNLCSSSDEPVTILLINWGCHRDIRKVLNLGPSLRVFVVDSHRPVHLHNLSDQNDRV
;
A
#
# COMPACT_ATOMS: atom_id res chain seq x y z
N VAL A 1 -9.86 11.48 18.69
CA VAL A 1 -9.85 10.47 17.60
C VAL A 1 -8.40 10.08 17.37
N ILE A 2 -7.93 8.99 17.98
CA ILE A 2 -6.53 8.55 17.84
C ILE A 2 -6.56 7.09 17.41
N MET A 3 -6.28 6.88 16.12
CA MET A 3 -5.43 5.77 15.68
C MET A 3 -4.96 6.04 14.25
N VAL A 4 -3.67 6.32 14.11
CA VAL A 4 -2.86 6.15 12.91
C VAL A 4 -1.74 5.24 13.39
N ARG A 5 -1.56 4.09 12.74
CA ARG A 5 -0.56 3.10 13.17
C ARG A 5 0.87 3.65 13.09
N GLU A 6 1.05 4.70 12.29
CA GLU A 6 2.19 5.61 12.34
C GLU A 6 1.79 6.91 13.04
N GLN A 7 2.38 7.18 14.20
CA GLN A 7 2.15 8.43 14.93
C GLN A 7 2.73 9.64 14.20
N ASN A 8 3.65 9.41 13.25
CA ASN A 8 4.34 10.43 12.48
C ASN A 8 4.33 10.10 10.97
N ILE A 9 3.89 11.06 10.16
CA ILE A 9 3.89 10.97 8.70
C ILE A 9 5.31 10.83 8.11
N GLU A 10 6.32 11.40 8.77
CA GLU A 10 7.72 11.27 8.36
C GLU A 10 8.20 9.82 8.47
N SER A 11 7.86 9.14 9.57
CA SER A 11 8.18 7.73 9.78
C SER A 11 7.46 6.84 8.76
N PHE A 12 6.17 7.13 8.52
CA PHE A 12 5.39 6.44 7.48
C PHE A 12 6.07 6.54 6.12
N TYR A 13 6.43 7.76 5.70
CA TYR A 13 7.05 7.99 4.40
C TYR A 13 8.45 7.39 4.31
N ALA A 14 9.27 7.50 5.36
CA ALA A 14 10.61 6.90 5.41
C ALA A 14 10.53 5.38 5.21
N ARG A 15 9.63 4.69 5.92
CA ARG A 15 9.45 3.23 5.77
C ARG A 15 8.91 2.85 4.39
N LEU A 16 7.98 3.63 3.84
CA LEU A 16 7.47 3.43 2.48
C LEU A 16 8.60 3.55 1.45
N ARG A 17 9.40 4.61 1.55
CA ARG A 17 10.53 4.89 0.67
C ARG A 17 11.59 3.79 0.76
N GLU A 18 11.99 3.39 1.97
CA GLU A 18 12.95 2.28 2.18
C GLU A 18 12.44 0.98 1.55
N SER A 19 11.16 0.65 1.75
CA SER A 19 10.55 -0.55 1.18
C SER A 19 10.51 -0.50 -0.35
N ALA A 20 10.15 0.65 -0.94
CA ALA A 20 10.12 0.85 -2.38
C ALA A 20 11.53 0.83 -3.02
N LEU A 21 12.54 1.35 -2.32
CA LEU A 21 13.94 1.30 -2.77
C LEU A 21 14.50 -0.12 -2.70
N ALA A 22 14.14 -0.90 -1.66
CA ALA A 22 14.52 -2.30 -1.55
C ALA A 22 13.94 -3.14 -2.68
N SER A 23 12.72 -2.86 -3.13
CA SER A 23 12.08 -3.55 -4.26
C SER A 23 12.47 -2.99 -5.63
N ALA A 24 13.10 -1.82 -5.70
CA ALA A 24 13.23 -1.04 -6.92
C ALA A 24 13.80 -1.83 -8.10
N PHE A 25 14.85 -2.64 -7.88
CA PHE A 25 15.49 -3.39 -8.97
C PHE A 25 14.54 -4.38 -9.67
N SER A 26 13.57 -4.93 -8.96
CA SER A 26 12.63 -5.93 -9.48
C SER A 26 11.25 -5.31 -9.78
N THR A 27 10.66 -4.63 -8.79
CA THR A 27 9.28 -4.12 -8.89
C THR A 27 9.16 -2.65 -8.46
N PRO A 28 8.46 -1.81 -9.23
CA PRO A 28 8.12 -0.45 -8.79
C PRO A 28 7.13 -0.50 -7.62
N LEU A 29 7.01 0.60 -6.88
CA LEU A 29 5.93 0.77 -5.90
C LEU A 29 4.57 0.65 -6.60
N LEU A 30 3.74 -0.30 -6.20
CA LEU A 30 2.41 -0.49 -6.77
C LEU A 30 1.39 0.34 -5.97
N ILE A 31 0.75 1.31 -6.62
CA ILE A 31 -0.22 2.21 -5.99
C ILE A 31 -1.62 1.87 -6.50
N PHE A 32 -2.54 1.61 -5.57
CA PHE A 32 -3.93 1.26 -5.87
C PHE A 32 -4.87 2.31 -5.26
N PRO A 33 -5.17 3.39 -6.02
CA PRO A 33 -6.18 4.36 -5.62
C PRO A 33 -7.59 3.81 -5.84
N SER A 34 -8.49 4.04 -4.88
CA SER A 34 -9.93 3.87 -5.05
C SER A 34 -10.44 4.71 -6.22
N THR A 35 -11.28 4.13 -7.07
CA THR A 35 -12.02 4.82 -8.15
C THR A 35 -13.35 5.42 -7.68
N SER A 36 -13.75 5.16 -6.43
CA SER A 36 -15.09 5.48 -5.93
C SER A 36 -15.23 6.90 -5.41
N ASP A 37 -14.13 7.64 -5.28
CA ASP A 37 -14.10 8.94 -4.63
C ASP A 37 -13.00 9.85 -5.19
N VAL A 38 -13.23 11.16 -5.09
CA VAL A 38 -12.29 12.19 -5.56
C VAL A 38 -11.12 12.37 -4.60
N ASP A 39 -11.30 12.06 -3.32
CA ASP A 39 -10.27 12.19 -2.29
C ASP A 39 -9.06 11.32 -2.61
N SER A 40 -9.29 10.07 -3.02
CA SER A 40 -8.29 9.14 -3.53
C SER A 40 -7.44 9.72 -4.67
N LEU A 41 -8.07 10.43 -5.63
CA LEU A 41 -7.35 11.08 -6.73
C LEU A 41 -6.51 12.27 -6.25
N CYS A 42 -7.05 13.08 -5.33
CA CYS A 42 -6.33 14.19 -4.73
C CYS A 42 -5.12 13.72 -3.92
N ALA A 43 -5.31 12.69 -3.07
CA ALA A 43 -4.25 12.06 -2.30
C ALA A 43 -3.18 11.45 -3.22
N LEU A 44 -3.60 10.73 -4.27
CA LEU A 44 -2.69 10.19 -5.28
C LEU A 44 -1.82 11.29 -5.89
N LYS A 45 -2.41 12.41 -6.30
CA LYS A 45 -1.67 13.51 -6.93
C LYS A 45 -0.60 14.10 -6.01
N ILE A 46 -0.92 14.28 -4.72
CA ILE A 46 0.02 14.77 -3.71
C ILE A 46 1.15 13.75 -3.51
N ILE A 47 0.80 12.47 -3.35
CA ILE A 47 1.77 11.39 -3.13
C ILE A 47 2.70 11.23 -4.33
N CYS A 48 2.16 11.22 -5.56
CA CYS A 48 2.97 11.17 -6.79
C CYS A 48 3.99 12.31 -6.85
N HIS A 49 3.60 13.52 -6.49
CA HIS A 49 4.52 14.67 -6.47
C HIS A 49 5.70 14.45 -5.51
N VAL A 50 5.45 13.89 -4.33
CA VAL A 50 6.48 13.58 -3.33
C VAL A 50 7.37 12.40 -3.79
N LEU A 51 6.78 11.36 -4.38
CA LEU A 51 7.54 10.23 -4.92
C LEU A 51 8.44 10.65 -6.08
N GLU A 52 7.96 11.53 -6.95
CA GLU A 52 8.72 12.10 -8.07
C GLU A 52 9.89 12.95 -7.60
N SER A 53 9.71 13.78 -6.55
CA SER A 53 10.82 14.56 -5.99
C SER A 53 11.94 13.67 -5.46
N ASP A 54 11.61 12.45 -5.00
CA ASP A 54 12.57 11.46 -4.51
C ASP A 54 13.02 10.45 -5.58
N SER A 55 12.61 10.65 -6.85
CA SER A 55 12.96 9.76 -7.98
C SER A 55 12.55 8.30 -7.77
N LEU A 56 11.45 8.05 -7.05
CA LEU A 56 10.92 6.71 -6.81
C LEU A 56 10.12 6.23 -8.02
N ARG A 57 10.40 5.00 -8.48
CA ARG A 57 9.61 4.34 -9.52
C ARG A 57 8.32 3.79 -8.93
N TYR A 58 7.19 4.18 -9.51
CA TYR A 58 5.88 3.69 -9.11
C TYR A 58 5.00 3.36 -10.33
N ALA A 59 3.97 2.56 -10.11
CA ALA A 59 2.94 2.25 -11.09
C ALA A 59 1.56 2.35 -10.43
N CYS A 60 0.64 3.07 -11.08
CA CYS A 60 -0.70 3.32 -10.55
C CYS A 60 -1.75 2.46 -11.26
N TYR A 61 -2.54 1.73 -10.48
CA TYR A 61 -3.63 0.89 -10.96
C TYR A 61 -4.90 1.28 -10.19
N PRO A 62 -5.73 2.20 -10.73
CA PRO A 62 -7.01 2.52 -10.11
C PRO A 62 -7.88 1.28 -9.98
N VAL A 63 -8.45 1.06 -8.80
CA VAL A 63 -9.25 -0.13 -8.49
C VAL A 63 -10.63 0.21 -7.94
N SER A 64 -11.61 -0.58 -8.36
CA SER A 64 -12.98 -0.52 -7.83
C SER A 64 -13.29 -1.72 -6.93
N THR A 65 -12.48 -2.79 -7.01
CA THR A 65 -12.67 -4.03 -6.25
C THR A 65 -11.35 -4.62 -5.76
N PHE A 66 -11.37 -5.36 -4.64
CA PHE A 66 -10.19 -6.09 -4.15
C PHE A 66 -9.71 -7.19 -5.11
N LYS A 67 -10.59 -7.71 -5.97
CA LYS A 67 -10.24 -8.73 -6.97
C LYS A 67 -9.25 -8.17 -8.00
N GLU A 68 -9.39 -6.90 -8.36
CA GLU A 68 -8.46 -6.23 -9.27
C GLU A 68 -7.07 -6.12 -8.67
N ILE A 69 -6.97 -5.78 -7.37
CA ILE A 69 -5.68 -5.71 -6.66
C ILE A 69 -4.95 -7.05 -6.75
N HIS A 70 -5.66 -8.17 -6.54
CA HIS A 70 -5.07 -9.51 -6.68
C HIS A 70 -4.57 -9.79 -8.10
N ASN A 71 -5.30 -9.37 -9.13
CA ASN A 71 -4.87 -9.57 -10.52
C ASN A 71 -3.59 -8.80 -10.88
N TYR A 72 -3.34 -7.65 -10.25
CA TYR A 72 -2.11 -6.88 -10.45
C TYR A 72 -0.98 -7.32 -9.52
N ALA A 73 -1.29 -7.78 -8.31
CA ALA A 73 -0.30 -8.27 -7.36
C ALA A 73 0.22 -9.66 -7.73
N VAL A 74 -0.64 -10.58 -8.20
CA VAL A 74 -0.27 -11.97 -8.49
C VAL A 74 0.84 -12.12 -9.53
N PRO A 75 0.83 -11.43 -10.69
CA PRO A 75 1.93 -11.53 -11.66
C PRO A 75 3.28 -11.10 -11.06
N ASN A 76 3.28 -10.08 -10.19
CA ASN A 76 4.47 -9.60 -9.48
C ASN A 76 4.87 -10.52 -8.32
N LEU A 77 3.95 -11.32 -7.78
CA LEU A 77 4.17 -12.33 -6.74
C LEU A 77 4.58 -13.71 -7.30
N CYS A 78 4.19 -14.02 -8.54
CA CYS A 78 4.43 -15.31 -9.20
C CYS A 78 5.74 -15.34 -10.00
N SER A 79 6.42 -14.22 -10.21
CA SER A 79 7.84 -14.25 -10.55
C SER A 79 8.55 -14.92 -9.37
N SER A 80 9.18 -16.07 -9.63
CA SER A 80 9.78 -17.04 -8.71
C SER A 80 10.93 -16.52 -7.83
N SER A 81 10.94 -15.24 -7.53
CA SER A 81 11.94 -14.55 -6.74
C SER A 81 11.31 -14.15 -5.40
N ASP A 82 11.99 -14.44 -4.30
CA ASP A 82 11.63 -14.05 -2.93
C ASP A 82 11.77 -12.52 -2.70
N GLU A 83 11.62 -11.75 -3.77
CA GLU A 83 11.90 -10.32 -3.84
C GLU A 83 10.78 -9.53 -3.15
N PRO A 84 11.15 -8.46 -2.43
CA PRO A 84 10.17 -7.65 -1.73
C PRO A 84 9.25 -6.94 -2.73
N VAL A 85 7.95 -6.92 -2.44
CA VAL A 85 6.94 -6.16 -3.20
C VAL A 85 6.29 -5.17 -2.25
N THR A 86 6.31 -3.89 -2.63
CA THR A 86 5.72 -2.81 -1.86
C THR A 86 4.43 -2.32 -2.52
N ILE A 87 3.36 -2.25 -1.73
CA ILE A 87 2.03 -1.82 -2.16
C ILE A 87 1.58 -0.61 -1.34
N LEU A 88 0.95 0.37 -1.98
CA LEU A 88 0.25 1.49 -1.35
C LEU A 88 -1.23 1.47 -1.74
N LEU A 89 -2.11 1.34 -0.75
CA LEU A 89 -3.57 1.45 -0.92
C LEU A 89 -4.02 2.86 -0.53
N ILE A 90 -4.79 3.52 -1.41
CA ILE A 90 -5.36 4.85 -1.15
C ILE A 90 -6.88 4.75 -1.09
N ASN A 91 -7.43 5.20 0.03
CA ASN A 91 -8.82 5.16 0.42
C ASN A 91 -9.46 3.77 0.31
N TRP A 92 -8.67 2.73 0.63
CA TRP A 92 -9.08 1.33 0.56
C TRP A 92 -8.44 0.50 1.67
N GLY A 93 -9.16 -0.52 2.16
CA GLY A 93 -8.59 -1.56 3.03
C GLY A 93 -8.82 -1.42 4.53
N CYS A 94 -9.35 -0.31 5.05
CA CYS A 94 -9.51 -0.14 6.50
C CYS A 94 -10.46 -1.16 7.15
N HIS A 95 -11.61 -1.48 6.55
CA HIS A 95 -12.63 -2.33 7.21
C HIS A 95 -12.36 -3.84 7.16
N ARG A 96 -11.35 -4.30 6.42
CA ARG A 96 -11.10 -5.74 6.20
C ARG A 96 -9.72 -6.13 6.70
N ASP A 97 -9.56 -7.40 7.05
CA ASP A 97 -8.24 -7.97 7.31
C ASP A 97 -7.42 -8.02 5.99
N ILE A 98 -6.52 -7.06 5.81
CA ILE A 98 -5.76 -6.92 4.57
C ILE A 98 -4.85 -8.13 4.36
N ARG A 99 -4.27 -8.68 5.44
CA ARG A 99 -3.45 -9.89 5.38
C ARG A 99 -4.20 -11.06 4.78
N LYS A 100 -5.45 -11.27 5.20
CA LYS A 100 -6.30 -12.35 4.67
C LYS A 100 -6.81 -12.06 3.27
N VAL A 101 -7.29 -10.84 3.00
CA VAL A 101 -7.92 -10.51 1.71
C VAL A 101 -6.91 -10.56 0.56
N LEU A 102 -5.69 -10.09 0.78
CA LEU A 102 -4.63 -10.10 -0.23
C LEU A 102 -3.73 -11.34 -0.17
N ASN A 103 -4.02 -12.28 0.75
CA ASN A 103 -3.19 -13.47 0.99
C ASN A 103 -1.69 -13.12 1.10
N LEU A 104 -1.37 -12.19 2.02
CA LEU A 104 -0.05 -11.57 2.09
C LEU A 104 1.06 -12.58 2.44
N GLY A 105 1.92 -12.86 1.45
CA GLY A 105 3.14 -13.64 1.59
C GLY A 105 4.22 -12.92 2.42
N PRO A 106 5.36 -13.57 2.69
CA PRO A 106 6.47 -13.02 3.47
C PRO A 106 7.08 -11.75 2.89
N SER A 107 7.15 -11.67 1.57
CA SER A 107 7.88 -10.62 0.84
C SER A 107 7.00 -9.42 0.48
N LEU A 108 5.68 -9.47 0.76
CA LEU A 108 4.76 -8.38 0.45
C LEU A 108 4.54 -7.48 1.66
N ARG A 109 4.73 -6.17 1.47
CA ARG A 109 4.42 -5.13 2.45
C ARG A 109 3.39 -4.17 1.88
N VAL A 110 2.36 -3.87 2.67
CA VAL A 110 1.27 -2.96 2.31
C VAL A 110 1.35 -1.72 3.20
N PHE A 111 1.16 -0.57 2.58
CA PHE A 111 0.94 0.71 3.24
C PHE A 111 -0.47 1.17 2.93
N VAL A 112 -1.17 1.74 3.91
CA VAL A 112 -2.58 2.11 3.78
C VAL A 112 -2.78 3.56 4.17
N VAL A 113 -3.36 4.34 3.26
CA VAL A 113 -3.85 5.71 3.50
C VAL A 113 -5.36 5.69 3.29
N ASP A 114 -6.13 5.52 4.36
CA ASP A 114 -7.58 5.33 4.24
C ASP A 114 -8.35 6.08 5.35
N SER A 115 -9.37 6.83 4.94
CA SER A 115 -10.21 7.68 5.77
C SER A 115 -11.35 6.90 6.45
N HIS A 116 -11.69 5.71 5.93
CA HIS A 116 -12.81 4.93 6.40
C HIS A 116 -12.64 4.42 7.84
N ARG A 117 -13.74 4.38 8.59
CA ARG A 117 -13.78 3.88 9.97
C ARG A 117 -15.01 2.99 10.18
N PRO A 118 -14.96 2.01 11.11
CA PRO A 118 -13.82 1.63 11.95
C PRO A 118 -12.73 0.84 11.19
N VAL A 119 -11.49 0.91 11.67
CA VAL A 119 -10.38 0.10 11.12
C VAL A 119 -10.44 -1.31 11.70
N HIS A 120 -10.20 -2.31 10.87
CA HIS A 120 -10.16 -3.72 11.25
C HIS A 120 -9.01 -3.96 12.25
N LEU A 121 -9.30 -4.57 13.40
CA LEU A 121 -8.36 -4.70 14.52
C LEU A 121 -7.08 -5.47 14.15
N HIS A 122 -7.15 -6.45 13.26
CA HIS A 122 -5.94 -7.15 12.81
C HIS A 122 -4.96 -6.26 12.04
N ASN A 123 -5.44 -5.20 11.38
CA ASN A 123 -4.58 -4.22 10.70
C ASN A 123 -3.89 -3.29 11.70
N LEU A 124 -4.37 -3.26 12.95
CA LEU A 124 -3.85 -2.39 14.02
C LEU A 124 -3.02 -3.16 15.04
N SER A 125 -3.12 -4.49 15.07
CA SER A 125 -2.39 -5.34 16.00
C SER A 125 -0.88 -5.16 15.87
N ASP A 126 -0.15 -5.05 16.98
CA ASP A 126 1.32 -4.99 17.00
C ASP A 126 1.99 -6.21 16.34
N GLN A 127 1.26 -7.33 16.24
CA GLN A 127 1.69 -8.53 15.52
C GLN A 127 1.55 -8.43 13.99
N ASN A 128 1.24 -7.25 13.46
CA ASN A 128 1.04 -7.01 12.03
C ASN A 128 2.07 -6.05 11.42
N ASP A 129 3.34 -6.35 11.41
CA ASP A 129 4.35 -5.44 10.85
C ASP A 129 4.24 -5.16 9.32
N ARG A 130 3.31 -5.81 8.61
CA ARG A 130 3.20 -5.78 7.14
C ARG A 130 2.12 -4.86 6.55
N VAL A 131 1.29 -4.23 7.38
CA VAL A 131 0.14 -3.38 6.97
C VAL A 131 0.15 -2.05 7.70
#